data_AF-A0A162N728-F1
#
_entry.id   AF-A0A162N728-F1
#
_cell.length_a   1.000
_cell.length_b   1.000
_cell.length_c   1.000
_cell.angle_alpha   90.00
_cell.angle_beta   90.00
_cell.angle_gamma   90.00
#
_symmetry.space_group_name_H-M   'P 1'
#
loop_
_entity.id
_entity.type
_entity.pdbx_description
1 polymer ?
#
loop_
_entity_poly.entity_id
_entity_poly.type
_entity_poly.pdbx_seq_one_letter_code
_entity_poly.pdbx_strand_id
1 'polypeptide(L)'
;MVSLVAYSNTHKRRTALLPKENLPTDSNSVDHTIGVWISVYHGLKLDSLGLSTEAFEQAMKGWEKLKKKGSLSNETILTIADFSQPSTSKRLYVLDVEKNQLLFHTYVAHGRNSGKEQAVSYSNRAKSHMSSPGFYRTESTYYGNNGYSLKLAGLEKGINDNALRRAIVIHGADYVSESLIESQGYLGRSYGCPAIPTYLTRPIINTIKNGTCLFIHAPITYYAQRSSLIR
;
A
#
# COMPACT_ATOMS: atom_id res chain seq x y z
N MET A 1 -40.56 41.23 -65.38
CA MET A 1 -40.56 41.55 -63.94
C MET A 1 -39.46 40.75 -63.29
N VAL A 2 -38.47 41.46 -62.73
CA VAL A 2 -37.61 41.17 -61.54
C VAL A 2 -37.41 39.67 -61.19
N SER A 3 -36.21 39.10 -61.03
CA SER A 3 -34.99 39.63 -60.45
C SER A 3 -33.79 38.67 -60.66
N LEU A 4 -32.59 39.22 -60.47
CA LEU A 4 -31.27 38.61 -60.37
C LEU A 4 -31.18 37.43 -59.37
N VAL A 5 -30.11 36.61 -59.45
CA VAL A 5 -28.89 36.72 -58.59
C VAL A 5 -28.00 35.46 -58.71
N ALA A 6 -26.76 35.75 -59.12
CA ALA A 6 -25.43 35.32 -58.65
C ALA A 6 -25.02 33.86 -58.36
N TYR A 7 -23.80 33.63 -58.85
CA TYR A 7 -22.78 32.66 -58.44
C TYR A 7 -22.60 32.55 -56.91
N SER A 8 -22.38 31.33 -56.43
CA SER A 8 -21.66 31.09 -55.17
C SER A 8 -20.69 29.92 -55.26
N ASN A 9 -19.40 30.25 -55.07
CA ASN A 9 -18.29 29.35 -54.78
C ASN A 9 -18.45 28.78 -53.36
N THR A 10 -18.39 27.46 -53.19
CA THR A 10 -18.33 26.84 -51.85
C THR A 10 -16.90 26.38 -51.55
N HIS A 11 -16.22 27.14 -50.69
CA HIS A 11 -14.97 26.78 -50.03
C HIS A 11 -15.19 25.66 -48.99
N LYS A 12 -14.35 24.61 -49.05
CA LYS A 12 -14.16 23.65 -47.96
C LYS A 12 -13.55 24.37 -46.76
N ARG A 13 -14.28 24.50 -45.65
CA ARG A 13 -13.72 24.91 -44.35
C ARG A 13 -12.95 23.73 -43.73
N ARG A 14 -11.64 23.90 -43.58
CA ARG A 14 -10.80 23.13 -42.65
C ARG A 14 -11.20 23.54 -41.22
N THR A 15 -11.67 22.60 -40.41
CA THR A 15 -11.77 22.75 -38.96
C THR A 15 -10.37 22.75 -38.37
N ALA A 16 -9.96 23.88 -37.78
CA ALA A 16 -8.73 23.99 -37.01
C ALA A 16 -8.85 23.14 -35.73
N LEU A 17 -7.89 22.24 -35.52
CA LEU A 17 -7.70 21.55 -34.25
C LEU A 17 -7.17 22.58 -33.24
N LEU A 18 -7.90 22.77 -32.14
CA LEU A 18 -7.40 23.50 -30.98
C LEU A 18 -6.15 22.78 -30.43
N PRO A 19 -5.08 23.49 -30.06
CA PRO A 19 -3.93 22.86 -29.43
C PRO A 19 -4.36 22.28 -28.08
N LYS A 20 -3.96 21.04 -27.81
CA LYS A 20 -4.03 20.46 -26.47
C LYS A 20 -3.16 21.33 -25.55
N GLU A 21 -3.79 21.97 -24.58
CA GLU A 21 -3.07 22.60 -23.46
C GLU A 21 -2.24 21.53 -22.75
N ASN A 22 -0.92 21.65 -22.81
CA ASN A 22 -0.02 20.92 -21.94
C ASN A 22 -0.17 21.51 -20.54
N LEU A 23 -0.75 20.75 -19.62
CA LEU A 23 -0.75 21.07 -18.19
C LEU A 23 0.71 21.18 -17.70
N PRO A 24 1.10 22.28 -17.03
CA PRO A 24 2.43 22.41 -16.47
C PRO A 24 2.57 21.44 -15.28
N THR A 25 3.59 20.58 -15.33
CA THR A 25 4.04 19.80 -14.17
C THR A 25 4.85 20.72 -13.27
N ASP A 26 4.20 21.31 -12.27
CA ASP A 26 4.80 22.30 -11.38
C ASP A 26 5.69 21.63 -10.33
N SER A 27 7.02 21.68 -10.53
CA SER A 27 8.02 21.11 -9.62
C SER A 27 7.91 21.64 -8.19
N ASN A 28 7.44 22.89 -8.02
CA ASN A 28 7.24 23.50 -6.71
C ASN A 28 6.18 22.79 -5.86
N SER A 29 5.16 22.19 -6.51
CA SER A 29 4.10 21.46 -5.81
C SER A 29 4.56 20.10 -5.26
N VAL A 30 5.46 19.44 -5.99
CA VAL A 30 6.02 18.14 -5.59
C VAL A 30 6.99 18.32 -4.43
N ASP A 31 7.88 19.31 -4.51
CA ASP A 31 8.84 19.61 -3.44
C ASP A 31 8.14 20.01 -2.15
N HIS A 32 7.06 20.80 -2.24
CA HIS A 32 6.25 21.15 -1.07
C HIS A 32 5.58 19.92 -0.45
N THR A 33 5.00 19.05 -1.27
CA THR A 33 4.35 17.81 -0.80
C THR A 33 5.33 16.89 -0.09
N ILE A 34 6.53 16.69 -0.65
CA ILE A 34 7.60 15.90 -0.04
C ILE A 34 8.04 16.54 1.29
N GLY A 35 8.18 17.86 1.35
CA GLY A 35 8.50 18.58 2.58
C GLY A 35 7.47 18.37 3.70
N VAL A 36 6.18 18.35 3.37
CA VAL A 36 5.11 18.03 4.33
C VAL A 36 5.26 16.61 4.85
N TRP A 37 5.46 15.62 3.97
CA TRP A 37 5.62 14.23 4.39
C TRP A 37 6.83 14.02 5.29
N ILE A 38 7.97 14.62 4.96
CA ILE A 38 9.18 14.56 5.80
C ILE A 38 8.90 15.15 7.20
N SER A 39 8.17 16.25 7.26
CA SER A 39 7.78 16.88 8.52
C SER A 39 6.88 15.96 9.37
N VAL A 40 5.93 15.26 8.74
CA VAL A 40 5.08 14.27 9.42
C VAL A 40 5.90 13.08 9.91
N TYR A 41 6.79 12.55 9.08
CA TYR A 41 7.66 11.43 9.40
C TYR A 41 8.52 11.68 10.65
N HIS A 42 9.19 12.84 10.72
CA HIS A 42 9.98 13.23 11.87
C HIS A 42 9.12 13.66 13.07
N GLY A 43 8.00 14.35 12.83
CA GLY A 43 7.07 14.76 13.90
C GLY A 43 6.50 13.57 14.66
N LEU A 44 6.25 12.46 13.96
CA LEU A 44 5.82 11.19 14.53
C LEU A 44 6.96 10.31 15.05
N LYS A 45 8.22 10.75 14.90
CA LYS A 45 9.44 10.01 15.28
C LYS A 45 9.53 8.62 14.65
N LEU A 46 9.05 8.47 13.42
CA LEU A 46 8.97 7.16 12.76
C LEU A 46 10.36 6.57 12.46
N ASP A 47 11.35 7.43 12.23
CA ASP A 47 12.77 7.08 12.13
C ASP A 47 13.29 6.41 13.41
N SER A 48 12.98 6.99 14.56
CA SER A 48 13.38 6.47 15.88
C SER A 48 12.68 5.15 16.20
N LEU A 49 11.55 4.87 15.56
CA LEU A 49 10.81 3.61 15.65
C LEU A 49 11.23 2.60 14.58
N GLY A 50 12.21 2.93 13.74
CA GLY A 50 12.82 2.02 12.76
C GLY A 50 12.17 1.99 11.39
N LEU A 51 11.06 2.71 11.16
CA LEU A 51 10.45 2.79 9.82
C LEU A 51 11.44 3.46 8.89
N SER A 52 11.79 2.85 7.76
CA SER A 52 12.68 3.49 6.80
C SER A 52 12.01 4.67 6.08
N THR A 53 12.77 5.73 5.81
CA THR A 53 12.31 6.88 5.01
C THR A 53 11.83 6.42 3.63
N GLU A 54 12.52 5.46 3.01
CA GLU A 54 12.12 4.89 1.73
C GLU A 54 10.75 4.21 1.80
N ALA A 55 10.50 3.37 2.82
CA ALA A 55 9.20 2.72 3.00
C ALA A 55 8.09 3.76 3.21
N PHE A 56 8.34 4.77 4.04
CA PHE A 56 7.37 5.84 4.31
C PHE A 56 7.04 6.66 3.06
N GLU A 57 8.05 7.14 2.34
CA GLU A 57 7.85 7.90 1.11
C GLU A 57 7.11 7.09 0.04
N GLN A 58 7.50 5.83 -0.15
CA GLN A 58 6.81 4.95 -1.11
C GLN A 58 5.35 4.76 -0.69
N ALA A 59 5.08 4.54 0.59
CA ALA A 59 3.72 4.42 1.12
C ALA A 59 2.88 5.65 0.83
N MET A 60 3.40 6.85 1.13
CA MET A 60 2.71 8.13 0.89
C MET A 60 2.46 8.38 -0.59
N LYS A 61 3.47 8.13 -1.46
CA LYS A 61 3.35 8.22 -2.93
C LYS A 61 2.22 7.35 -3.46
N GLY A 62 2.19 6.07 -3.07
CA GLY A 62 1.17 5.15 -3.55
C GLY A 62 -0.21 5.41 -2.95
N TRP A 63 -0.27 5.76 -1.65
CA TRP A 63 -1.52 6.16 -0.99
C TRP A 63 -2.16 7.36 -1.67
N GLU A 64 -1.40 8.42 -1.96
CA GLU A 64 -1.93 9.59 -2.67
C GLU A 64 -2.47 9.25 -4.06
N LYS A 65 -1.74 8.42 -4.83
CA LYS A 65 -2.21 8.00 -6.16
C LYS A 65 -3.49 7.17 -6.08
N LEU A 66 -3.62 6.31 -5.06
CA LEU A 66 -4.81 5.49 -4.86
C LEU A 66 -6.02 6.33 -4.42
N LYS A 67 -5.79 7.31 -3.53
CA LYS A 67 -6.76 8.35 -3.15
C LYS A 67 -7.23 9.14 -4.38
N LYS A 68 -6.31 9.71 -5.16
CA LYS A 68 -6.63 10.46 -6.40
C LYS A 68 -7.41 9.62 -7.43
N LYS A 69 -7.25 8.29 -7.43
CA LYS A 69 -7.98 7.36 -8.31
C LYS A 69 -9.35 6.94 -7.76
N GLY A 70 -9.71 7.29 -6.53
CA GLY A 70 -10.92 6.81 -5.86
C GLY A 70 -10.88 5.31 -5.55
N SER A 71 -9.67 4.73 -5.45
CA SER A 71 -9.49 3.29 -5.22
C SER A 71 -9.74 2.87 -3.78
N LEU A 72 -9.75 3.81 -2.83
CA LEU A 72 -9.89 3.61 -1.38
C LEU A 72 -11.26 4.12 -0.93
N SER A 73 -11.93 3.37 -0.03
CA SER A 73 -13.19 3.81 0.58
C SER A 73 -12.96 4.56 1.90
N ASN A 74 -11.81 4.34 2.52
CA ASN A 74 -11.34 5.11 3.66
C ASN A 74 -9.91 5.56 3.39
N GLU A 75 -9.74 6.86 3.20
CA GLU A 75 -8.46 7.46 2.83
C GLU A 75 -7.66 7.90 4.05
N THR A 76 -8.25 7.96 5.25
CA THR A 76 -7.60 8.59 6.42
C THR A 76 -6.58 7.68 7.10
N ILE A 77 -6.63 6.37 6.83
CA ILE A 77 -5.79 5.36 7.47
C ILE A 77 -4.81 4.75 6.46
N LEU A 78 -3.53 4.77 6.83
CA LEU A 78 -2.45 4.11 6.11
C LEU A 78 -1.76 3.10 7.02
N THR A 79 -1.72 1.83 6.60
CA THR A 79 -0.94 0.79 7.26
C THR A 79 0.32 0.51 6.46
N ILE A 80 1.48 0.50 7.12
CA ILE A 80 2.79 0.20 6.53
C ILE A 80 3.37 -1.03 7.25
N ALA A 81 3.65 -2.08 6.51
CA ALA A 81 4.46 -3.20 6.97
C ALA A 81 5.84 -3.10 6.30
N ASP A 82 6.86 -2.72 7.08
CA ASP A 82 8.21 -2.53 6.58
C ASP A 82 9.01 -3.84 6.68
N PHE A 83 9.02 -4.63 5.60
CA PHE A 83 9.74 -5.91 5.57
C PHE A 83 11.23 -5.77 5.22
N SER A 84 11.76 -4.53 5.13
CA SER A 84 13.21 -4.32 5.19
C SER A 84 13.79 -4.59 6.60
N GLN A 85 12.94 -4.51 7.63
CA GLN A 85 13.29 -4.79 9.02
C GLN A 85 13.13 -6.27 9.37
N PRO A 86 13.93 -6.81 10.32
CA PRO A 86 13.78 -8.19 10.78
C PRO A 86 12.43 -8.41 11.43
N SER A 87 11.91 -9.64 11.38
CA SER A 87 10.65 -10.00 12.04
C SER A 87 10.65 -9.85 13.56
N THR A 88 11.83 -9.72 14.16
CA THR A 88 12.05 -9.42 15.58
C THR A 88 11.83 -7.94 15.93
N SER A 89 11.67 -7.07 14.93
CA SER A 89 11.28 -5.66 15.12
C SER A 89 9.76 -5.49 15.07
N LYS A 90 9.26 -4.52 15.83
CA LYS A 90 7.93 -3.96 15.63
C LYS A 90 7.99 -3.19 14.31
N ARG A 91 7.42 -3.77 13.24
CA ARG A 91 7.59 -3.29 11.85
C ARG A 91 6.26 -3.10 11.12
N LEU A 92 5.15 -3.10 11.86
CA LEU A 92 3.83 -2.68 11.40
C LEU A 92 3.51 -1.34 12.03
N TYR A 93 3.18 -0.37 11.18
CA TYR A 93 2.81 0.99 11.56
C TYR A 93 1.41 1.26 11.01
N VAL A 94 0.49 1.74 11.85
CA VAL A 94 -0.84 2.18 11.42
C VAL A 94 -0.96 3.65 11.74
N LEU A 95 -1.18 4.47 10.71
CA LEU A 95 -1.20 5.92 10.78
C LEU A 95 -2.61 6.43 10.48
N ASP A 96 -3.08 7.41 11.26
CA ASP A 96 -4.10 8.36 10.83
C ASP A 96 -3.36 9.51 10.13
N VAL A 97 -3.41 9.52 8.81
CA VAL A 97 -2.62 10.46 7.99
C VAL A 97 -3.25 11.85 7.93
N GLU A 98 -4.54 11.99 8.24
CA GLU A 98 -5.18 13.30 8.32
C GLU A 98 -4.86 13.99 9.65
N LYS A 99 -4.79 13.21 10.73
CA LYS A 99 -4.47 13.74 12.07
C LYS A 99 -2.97 13.74 12.38
N ASN A 100 -2.14 13.20 11.49
CA ASN A 100 -0.71 12.96 11.75
C ASN A 100 -0.51 12.22 13.07
N GLN A 101 -1.13 11.04 13.21
CA GLN A 101 -1.06 10.22 14.43
C GLN A 101 -0.61 8.80 14.12
N LEU A 102 0.30 8.28 14.94
CA LEU A 102 0.63 6.86 14.99
C LEU A 102 -0.37 6.15 15.91
N LEU A 103 -1.22 5.31 15.34
CA LEU A 103 -2.25 4.57 16.07
C LEU A 103 -1.73 3.24 16.62
N PHE A 104 -0.90 2.54 15.85
CA PHE A 104 -0.30 1.26 16.25
C PHE A 104 1.12 1.13 15.74
N HIS A 105 2.00 0.56 16.58
CA HIS A 105 3.36 0.15 16.23
C HIS A 105 3.63 -1.22 16.85
N THR A 106 3.67 -2.27 16.03
CA THR A 106 3.69 -3.66 16.52
C THR A 106 4.33 -4.66 15.56
N TYR A 107 4.39 -5.93 15.97
CA TYR A 107 4.92 -7.04 15.18
C TYR A 107 4.00 -7.41 14.01
N VAL A 108 4.62 -7.87 12.92
CA VAL A 108 3.92 -8.51 11.80
C VAL A 108 4.78 -9.60 11.17
N ALA A 109 4.20 -10.80 11.11
CA ALA A 109 4.81 -11.97 10.49
C ALA A 109 4.65 -11.97 8.97
N HIS A 110 5.66 -12.53 8.30
CA HIS A 110 5.67 -12.75 6.85
C HIS A 110 5.46 -14.24 6.54
N GLY A 111 5.32 -14.58 5.25
CA GLY A 111 5.18 -15.97 4.79
C GLY A 111 6.46 -16.80 4.99
N ARG A 112 6.34 -18.06 5.40
CA ARG A 112 7.46 -18.96 5.75
C ARG A 112 8.54 -19.10 4.68
N ASN A 113 8.17 -18.99 3.41
CA ASN A 113 9.09 -19.14 2.28
C ASN A 113 9.66 -17.79 1.82
N SER A 114 9.25 -16.67 2.44
CA SER A 114 9.87 -15.36 2.22
C SER A 114 11.18 -15.19 2.98
N GLY A 115 11.42 -16.01 3.99
CA GLY A 115 12.67 -16.07 4.74
C GLY A 115 12.47 -16.58 6.18
N LYS A 116 13.50 -16.46 7.01
CA LYS A 116 13.47 -16.89 8.41
C LYS A 116 13.23 -15.69 9.34
N GLU A 117 14.29 -14.95 9.66
CA GLU A 117 14.18 -13.70 10.40
C GLU A 117 13.80 -12.54 9.48
N GLN A 118 14.52 -12.43 8.36
CA GLN A 118 14.35 -11.41 7.32
C GLN A 118 13.48 -11.95 6.18
N ALA A 119 12.65 -11.08 5.58
CA ALA A 119 11.88 -11.41 4.38
C ALA A 119 12.64 -10.95 3.12
N VAL A 120 13.31 -11.89 2.46
CA VAL A 120 14.22 -11.64 1.33
C VAL A 120 13.69 -12.13 -0.01
N SER A 121 12.56 -12.84 -0.01
CA SER A 121 11.97 -13.39 -1.24
C SER A 121 10.45 -13.24 -1.22
N TYR A 122 9.87 -12.99 -2.39
CA TYR A 122 8.45 -12.66 -2.49
C TYR A 122 7.80 -13.37 -3.67
N SER A 123 6.49 -13.61 -3.59
CA SER A 123 5.78 -14.23 -4.71
C SER A 123 4.30 -13.88 -4.71
N ASN A 124 3.77 -13.72 -5.92
CA ASN A 124 2.36 -13.58 -6.20
C ASN A 124 1.69 -14.90 -6.64
N ARG A 125 2.41 -16.03 -6.58
CA ARG A 125 1.92 -17.34 -7.03
C ARG A 125 1.12 -18.03 -5.92
N ALA A 126 0.10 -18.79 -6.32
CA ALA A 126 -0.61 -19.68 -5.40
C ALA A 126 0.34 -20.73 -4.81
N LYS A 127 0.09 -21.12 -3.56
CA LYS A 127 0.86 -22.16 -2.83
C LYS A 127 2.37 -21.86 -2.70
N SER A 128 2.82 -20.62 -2.93
CA SER A 128 4.22 -20.23 -2.72
C SER A 128 4.60 -20.19 -1.24
N HIS A 129 3.62 -19.95 -0.36
CA HIS A 129 3.80 -19.65 1.07
C HIS A 129 4.71 -18.43 1.34
N MET A 130 4.81 -17.54 0.37
CA MET A 130 5.57 -16.29 0.43
C MET A 130 4.62 -15.12 0.52
N SER A 131 5.02 -14.04 1.18
CA SER A 131 4.32 -12.77 1.08
C SER A 131 4.52 -12.14 -0.31
N SER A 132 3.61 -11.26 -0.72
CA SER A 132 3.78 -10.39 -1.88
C SER A 132 3.90 -8.94 -1.39
N PRO A 133 4.78 -8.11 -1.97
CA PRO A 133 4.90 -6.71 -1.59
C PRO A 133 3.78 -5.87 -2.20
N GLY A 134 3.82 -4.57 -1.91
CA GLY A 134 3.04 -3.56 -2.60
C GLY A 134 1.74 -3.19 -1.93
N PHE A 135 0.87 -2.53 -2.69
CA PHE A 135 -0.35 -1.92 -2.18
C PHE A 135 -1.53 -2.87 -2.20
N TYR A 136 -2.25 -2.88 -1.09
CA TYR A 136 -3.49 -3.60 -0.88
C TYR A 136 -4.57 -2.64 -0.42
N ARG A 137 -5.81 -2.92 -0.82
CA ARG A 137 -7.00 -2.37 -0.19
C ARG A 137 -7.55 -3.38 0.82
N THR A 138 -7.90 -2.90 2.00
CA THR A 138 -8.60 -3.72 2.99
C THR A 138 -10.07 -3.87 2.63
N GLU A 139 -10.63 -5.06 2.84
CA GLU A 139 -11.97 -5.41 2.39
C GLU A 139 -12.88 -5.76 3.58
N SER A 140 -13.83 -6.68 3.37
CA SER A 140 -14.68 -7.22 4.43
C SER A 140 -13.92 -8.12 5.40
N THR A 141 -14.44 -8.18 6.62
CA THR A 141 -13.98 -9.11 7.65
C THR A 141 -14.79 -10.41 7.60
N TYR A 142 -14.22 -11.48 8.16
CA TYR A 142 -14.91 -12.75 8.35
C TYR A 142 -14.28 -13.50 9.52
N TYR A 143 -14.95 -14.56 9.99
CA TYR A 143 -14.39 -15.51 10.94
C TYR A 143 -14.06 -16.81 10.22
N GLY A 144 -12.81 -17.26 10.33
CA GLY A 144 -12.35 -18.54 9.79
C GLY A 144 -11.43 -19.26 10.77
N ASN A 145 -10.62 -20.20 10.28
CA ASN A 145 -9.71 -20.98 11.12
C ASN A 145 -8.69 -20.13 11.89
N ASN A 146 -8.34 -18.95 11.36
CA ASN A 146 -7.45 -17.98 12.02
C ASN A 146 -8.22 -16.97 12.90
N GLY A 147 -9.50 -17.23 13.19
CA GLY A 147 -10.38 -16.32 13.91
C GLY A 147 -10.78 -15.11 13.08
N TYR A 148 -10.96 -13.97 13.75
CA TYR A 148 -11.35 -12.70 13.11
C TYR A 148 -10.27 -12.22 12.14
N SER A 149 -10.62 -12.19 10.85
CA SER A 149 -9.68 -11.96 9.75
C SER A 149 -10.20 -10.87 8.80
N LEU A 150 -9.27 -10.15 8.17
CA LEU A 150 -9.54 -9.07 7.24
C LEU A 150 -9.03 -9.40 5.85
N LYS A 151 -9.92 -9.44 4.85
CA LYS A 151 -9.55 -9.72 3.46
C LYS A 151 -8.72 -8.59 2.87
N LEU A 152 -7.77 -8.95 2.00
CA LEU A 152 -6.92 -8.01 1.29
C LEU A 152 -7.06 -8.18 -0.23
N ALA A 153 -7.37 -7.09 -0.93
CA ALA A 153 -7.33 -7.00 -2.38
C ALA A 153 -6.01 -6.37 -2.82
N GLY A 154 -5.17 -7.12 -3.54
CA GLY A 154 -3.94 -6.58 -4.11
C GLY A 154 -4.24 -5.66 -5.30
N LEU A 155 -3.61 -4.50 -5.33
CA LEU A 155 -3.90 -3.42 -6.28
C LEU A 155 -2.89 -3.33 -7.44
N GLU A 156 -1.88 -4.21 -7.46
CA GLU A 156 -0.78 -4.13 -8.41
C GLU A 156 -0.68 -5.39 -9.27
N LYS A 157 -1.02 -5.23 -10.56
CA LYS A 157 -1.05 -6.32 -11.54
C LYS A 157 0.30 -7.03 -11.65
N GLY A 158 0.30 -8.35 -11.52
CA GLY A 158 1.49 -9.18 -11.54
C GLY A 158 2.37 -9.10 -10.29
N ILE A 159 2.09 -8.20 -9.34
CA ILE A 159 2.87 -8.03 -8.09
C ILE A 159 2.12 -8.65 -6.91
N ASN A 160 0.85 -8.30 -6.72
CA ASN A 160 0.02 -8.81 -5.63
C ASN A 160 -1.46 -9.01 -5.99
N ASP A 161 -1.85 -8.81 -7.26
CA ASP A 161 -3.22 -8.97 -7.78
C ASP A 161 -3.88 -10.34 -7.52
N ASN A 162 -3.12 -11.36 -7.10
CA ASN A 162 -3.65 -12.66 -6.74
C ASN A 162 -4.01 -12.81 -5.25
N ALA A 163 -3.88 -11.75 -4.44
CA ALA A 163 -4.06 -11.79 -2.99
C ALA A 163 -5.37 -12.46 -2.55
N LEU A 164 -6.52 -12.05 -3.12
CA LEU A 164 -7.82 -12.64 -2.82
C LEU A 164 -7.88 -14.13 -3.18
N ARG A 165 -7.41 -14.49 -4.38
CA ARG A 165 -7.37 -15.90 -4.84
C ARG A 165 -6.44 -16.77 -4.00
N ARG A 166 -5.41 -16.15 -3.42
CA ARG A 166 -4.44 -16.79 -2.52
C ARG A 166 -4.92 -16.80 -1.05
N ALA A 167 -6.12 -16.29 -0.78
CA ALA A 167 -6.67 -16.13 0.57
C ALA A 167 -5.72 -15.36 1.51
N ILE A 168 -5.04 -14.33 0.98
CA ILE A 168 -4.17 -13.45 1.78
C ILE A 168 -5.05 -12.49 2.59
N VAL A 169 -4.86 -12.50 3.91
CA VAL A 169 -5.66 -11.74 4.89
C VAL A 169 -4.76 -11.20 6.00
N ILE A 170 -5.20 -10.17 6.72
CA ILE A 170 -4.66 -9.88 8.06
C ILE A 170 -5.41 -10.76 9.06
N HIS A 171 -4.68 -11.41 9.96
CA HIS A 171 -5.26 -12.21 11.05
C HIS A 171 -4.35 -12.24 12.27
N GLY A 172 -4.90 -12.63 13.41
CA GLY A 172 -4.13 -12.90 14.63
C GLY A 172 -3.46 -14.26 14.60
N ALA A 173 -2.31 -14.41 15.24
CA ALA A 173 -1.69 -15.71 15.46
C ALA A 173 -0.81 -15.75 16.72
N ASP A 174 -0.87 -16.85 17.47
CA ASP A 174 -0.11 -17.02 18.72
C ASP A 174 1.41 -17.09 18.48
N TYR A 175 1.81 -17.48 17.27
CA TYR A 175 3.20 -17.48 16.84
C TYR A 175 3.76 -16.06 16.59
N VAL A 176 2.92 -15.02 16.72
CA VAL A 176 3.33 -13.62 16.70
C VAL A 176 3.46 -13.12 18.13
N SER A 177 4.53 -13.55 18.81
CA SER A 177 4.80 -13.23 20.21
C SER A 177 6.30 -13.10 20.50
N GLU A 178 6.63 -12.30 21.52
CA GLU A 178 8.01 -12.07 21.96
C GLU A 178 8.66 -13.36 22.48
N SER A 179 7.91 -14.24 23.15
CA SER A 179 8.41 -15.55 23.61
C SER A 179 8.97 -16.44 22.48
N LEU A 180 8.40 -16.35 21.27
CA LEU A 180 8.92 -17.05 20.10
C LEU A 180 10.21 -16.39 19.60
N ILE A 181 10.30 -15.06 19.65
CA ILE A 181 11.54 -14.36 19.33
C ILE A 181 12.66 -14.79 20.30
N GLU A 182 12.38 -14.84 21.60
CA GLU A 182 13.36 -15.22 22.64
C GLU A 182 13.82 -16.68 22.50
N SER A 183 12.92 -17.60 22.18
CA SER A 183 13.24 -19.03 22.15
C SER A 183 13.93 -19.50 20.88
N GLN A 184 13.66 -18.90 19.71
CA GLN A 184 14.21 -19.35 18.43
C GLN A 184 14.89 -18.25 17.60
N GLY A 185 14.90 -17.00 18.07
CA GLY A 185 15.57 -15.87 17.43
C GLY A 185 14.80 -15.20 16.29
N TYR A 186 13.55 -15.56 16.05
CA TYR A 186 12.70 -14.95 15.02
C TYR A 186 11.21 -15.16 15.31
N LEU A 187 10.36 -14.29 14.75
CA LEU A 187 8.91 -14.39 14.88
C LEU A 187 8.37 -15.62 14.13
N GLY A 188 7.23 -16.16 14.54
CA GLY A 188 6.53 -17.16 13.73
C GLY A 188 6.18 -16.67 12.32
N ARG A 189 5.87 -17.60 11.41
CA ARG A 189 5.66 -17.31 9.99
C ARG A 189 4.36 -17.94 9.47
N SER A 190 3.65 -17.20 8.63
CA SER A 190 2.39 -17.64 8.02
C SER A 190 2.62 -18.35 6.68
N TYR A 191 1.56 -18.62 5.92
CA TYR A 191 1.64 -19.05 4.51
C TYR A 191 1.49 -17.89 3.51
N GLY A 192 1.88 -16.68 3.91
CA GLY A 192 1.93 -15.47 3.07
C GLY A 192 1.11 -14.31 3.61
N CYS A 193 0.20 -14.58 4.56
CA CYS A 193 -0.61 -13.59 5.25
C CYS A 193 0.24 -12.70 6.19
N PRO A 194 0.04 -11.37 6.21
CA PRO A 194 0.51 -10.54 7.31
C PRO A 194 -0.24 -10.92 8.61
N ALA A 195 0.41 -11.66 9.50
CA ALA A 195 -0.18 -12.05 10.78
C ALA A 195 0.32 -11.14 11.91
N ILE A 196 -0.56 -10.77 12.82
CA ILE A 196 -0.33 -9.79 13.91
C ILE A 196 -0.58 -10.44 15.28
N PRO A 197 -0.18 -9.80 16.41
CA PRO A 197 -0.48 -10.34 17.73
C PRO A 197 -1.99 -10.50 17.95
N THR A 198 -2.38 -11.59 18.59
CA THR A 198 -3.81 -11.91 18.85
C THR A 198 -4.51 -10.83 19.67
N TYR A 199 -3.85 -10.27 20.68
CA TYR A 199 -4.39 -9.20 21.53
C TYR A 199 -4.65 -7.88 20.79
N LEU A 200 -3.96 -7.62 19.67
CA LEU A 200 -4.17 -6.43 18.83
C LEU A 200 -5.07 -6.69 17.62
N THR A 201 -5.47 -7.95 17.38
CA THR A 201 -6.16 -8.33 16.15
C THR A 201 -7.47 -7.58 15.95
N ARG A 202 -8.33 -7.55 16.98
CA ARG A 202 -9.60 -6.81 16.91
C ARG A 202 -9.39 -5.30 16.83
N PRO A 203 -8.56 -4.67 17.70
CA PRO A 203 -8.27 -3.23 17.58
C PRO A 203 -7.77 -2.84 16.19
N ILE A 204 -6.73 -3.49 15.69
CA ILE A 204 -6.12 -3.15 14.39
C ILE A 204 -7.12 -3.39 13.25
N ILE A 205 -7.74 -4.57 13.16
CA ILE A 205 -8.68 -4.88 12.07
C ILE A 205 -9.86 -3.89 12.08
N ASN A 206 -10.37 -3.49 13.24
CA ASN A 206 -11.46 -2.53 13.29
C ASN A 206 -11.06 -1.11 12.87
N THR A 207 -9.81 -0.72 13.11
CA THR A 207 -9.25 0.55 12.62
C THR A 207 -9.02 0.54 11.12
N ILE A 208 -8.55 -0.57 10.56
CA ILE A 208 -8.08 -0.63 9.17
C ILE A 208 -9.06 -1.29 8.20
N LYS A 209 -10.24 -1.75 8.63
CA LYS A 209 -11.22 -2.35 7.72
C LYS A 209 -11.90 -1.28 6.83
N ASN A 210 -12.68 -1.75 5.85
CA ASN A 210 -13.55 -0.92 5.01
C ASN A 210 -12.78 0.01 4.04
N GLY A 211 -11.80 -0.54 3.32
CA GLY A 211 -11.23 0.13 2.15
C GLY A 211 -10.06 1.06 2.44
N THR A 212 -9.33 0.85 3.54
CA THR A 212 -8.08 1.56 3.83
C THR A 212 -6.92 1.02 3.00
N CYS A 213 -5.81 1.76 3.02
CA CYS A 213 -4.58 1.39 2.34
C CYS A 213 -3.67 0.57 3.28
N LEU A 214 -3.21 -0.58 2.81
CA LEU A 214 -2.09 -1.32 3.36
C LEU A 214 -0.95 -1.35 2.34
N PHE A 215 0.24 -0.97 2.76
CA PHE A 215 1.46 -1.08 1.99
C PHE A 215 2.43 -2.05 2.65
N ILE A 216 2.86 -3.08 1.93
CA ILE A 216 3.95 -3.97 2.35
C ILE A 216 5.20 -3.55 1.59
N HIS A 217 6.11 -2.85 2.27
CA HIS A 217 7.40 -2.46 1.70
C HIS A 217 8.34 -3.65 1.65
N ALA A 218 9.03 -3.82 0.53
CA ALA A 218 10.11 -4.78 0.36
C ALA A 218 11.25 -4.10 -0.43
N PRO A 219 12.49 -4.07 0.10
CA PRO A 219 13.62 -3.40 -0.54
C PRO A 219 14.21 -4.27 -1.66
N ILE A 220 13.39 -4.65 -2.64
CA ILE A 220 13.79 -5.51 -3.76
C ILE A 220 13.67 -4.77 -5.09
N THR A 221 14.71 -4.88 -5.92
CA THR A 221 14.79 -4.22 -7.23
C THR A 221 13.60 -4.53 -8.14
N TYR A 222 13.12 -5.78 -8.11
CA TYR A 222 11.95 -6.21 -8.89
C TYR A 222 10.70 -5.35 -8.59
N TYR A 223 10.45 -5.03 -7.32
CA TYR A 223 9.29 -4.24 -6.92
C TYR A 223 9.45 -2.78 -7.35
N ALA A 224 10.59 -2.17 -7.00
CA ALA A 224 10.94 -0.79 -7.37
C ALA A 224 10.80 -0.52 -8.87
N GLN A 225 11.21 -1.47 -9.72
CA GLN A 225 11.17 -1.30 -11.17
C GLN A 225 9.77 -1.48 -11.79
N ARG A 226 8.84 -2.17 -11.13
CA ARG A 226 7.57 -2.58 -11.76
C ARG A 226 6.33 -1.90 -11.19
N SER A 227 6.39 -1.40 -9.97
CA SER A 227 5.25 -0.73 -9.35
C SER A 227 4.97 0.62 -10.01
N SER A 228 3.76 0.79 -10.56
CA SER A 228 3.30 2.09 -11.08
C SER A 228 2.89 3.07 -9.96
N LEU A 229 2.76 2.57 -8.73
CA LEU A 229 2.31 3.38 -7.59
C LEU A 229 3.49 4.10 -6.92
N ILE A 230 4.70 3.56 -6.98
CA ILE A 230 5.90 4.23 -6.43
C ILE A 230 6.80 4.87 -7.49
N ARG A 231 6.56 4.60 -8.78
CA ARG A 231 7.26 5.21 -9.92
C ARG A 231 6.67 6.53 -10.39
#